data_AF-A0A1V5K4V1-F1
#
_entry.id   AF-A0A1V5K4V1-F1
#
_cell.length_a   1.000
_cell.length_b   1.000
_cell.length_c   1.000
_cell.angle_alpha   90.00
_cell.angle_beta   90.00
_cell.angle_gamma   90.00
#
_symmetry.space_group_name_H-M   'P 1'
#
loop_
_entity.id
_entity.type
_entity.pdbx_description
1 polymer ?
#
loop_
_entity_poly.entity_id
_entity_poly.type
_entity_poly.pdbx_seq_one_letter_code
_entity_poly.pdbx_strand_id
1 'polypeptide(L)'
;MEANAIYDTLENDLVPLYYKRGKDGLPHDWVKKMKTSIATLGPVFNTNRQVMEYTEMFYKPAGIDYARLTGDGLDKPKNISKWKEKIASKWGAIRINSVNSDNSASVKVGGSLKVYAEVESGGLNAEELLVEIYAGYDRGDETLADIKSFAMKAVSNDHGKIKYEGVITPSTSGSVNYSVRVMPSHPDVNFKFIPGYIKWFE
;
A
#
# COMPACT_ATOMS: atom_id res chain seq x y z
N MET A 1 -25.18 -13.51 1.88
CA MET A 1 -25.17 -12.81 0.60
C MET A 1 -24.36 -13.57 -0.45
N GLU A 2 -23.11 -13.94 -0.19
CA GLU A 2 -22.29 -14.70 -1.17
C GLU A 2 -22.81 -16.11 -1.47
N ALA A 3 -23.26 -16.86 -0.46
CA ALA A 3 -23.82 -18.20 -0.68
C ALA A 3 -25.05 -18.18 -1.60
N ASN A 4 -25.94 -17.21 -1.43
CA ASN A 4 -27.14 -17.07 -2.26
C ASN A 4 -26.76 -16.76 -3.72
N ALA A 5 -25.75 -15.93 -3.98
CA ALA A 5 -25.28 -15.66 -5.33
C ALA A 5 -24.77 -16.92 -6.06
N ILE A 6 -24.13 -17.84 -5.33
CA ILE A 6 -23.70 -19.14 -5.88
C ILE A 6 -24.93 -20.00 -6.22
N TYR A 7 -25.90 -20.12 -5.31
CA TYR A 7 -27.12 -20.87 -5.56
C TYR A 7 -27.92 -20.29 -6.73
N ASP A 8 -28.09 -18.97 -6.78
CA ASP A 8 -28.79 -18.29 -7.86
C ASP A 8 -28.11 -18.53 -9.21
N THR A 9 -26.77 -18.46 -9.26
CA THR A 9 -26.00 -18.76 -10.49
C THR A 9 -26.16 -20.22 -10.89
N LEU A 10 -26.15 -21.15 -9.93
CA LEU A 10 -26.32 -22.57 -10.22
C LEU A 10 -27.72 -22.86 -10.75
N GLU A 11 -28.76 -22.42 -10.04
CA GLU A 11 -30.15 -22.75 -10.30
C GLU A 11 -30.70 -22.05 -11.54
N ASN A 12 -30.42 -20.75 -11.68
CA ASN A 12 -31.03 -19.94 -12.74
C ASN A 12 -30.16 -19.87 -14.01
N ASP A 13 -28.84 -19.97 -13.90
CA ASP A 13 -27.95 -19.86 -15.06
C ASP A 13 -27.38 -21.22 -15.51
N LEU A 14 -26.76 -22.00 -14.63
CA LEU A 14 -25.98 -23.17 -15.05
C LEU A 14 -26.82 -24.44 -15.26
N VAL A 15 -27.75 -24.73 -14.36
CA VAL A 15 -28.62 -25.91 -14.43
C VAL A 15 -29.49 -25.90 -15.71
N PRO A 16 -30.16 -24.79 -16.10
CA PRO A 16 -30.96 -24.77 -17.32
C PRO A 16 -30.12 -25.00 -18.58
N LEU A 17 -28.90 -24.45 -18.64
CA LEU A 17 -27.98 -24.67 -19.77
C LEU A 17 -27.58 -26.14 -19.91
N TYR A 18 -27.42 -26.86 -18.80
CA TYR A 18 -27.06 -28.28 -18.81
C TYR A 18 -28.20 -29.18 -19.34
N TYR A 19 -29.46 -28.89 -18.96
CA TYR A 19 -30.60 -29.71 -19.38
C TYR A 19 -31.15 -29.33 -20.76
N LYS A 20 -30.85 -28.13 -21.28
CA LYS A 20 -31.19 -27.72 -22.64
C LYS A 20 -30.31 -28.43 -23.67
N ARG A 21 -30.83 -29.51 -24.26
CA ARG A 21 -30.12 -30.35 -25.25
C ARG A 21 -30.53 -30.03 -26.69
N GLY A 22 -29.55 -30.08 -27.59
CA GLY A 22 -29.75 -30.01 -29.03
C GLY A 22 -30.33 -31.29 -29.62
N LYS A 23 -30.58 -31.29 -30.94
CA LYS A 23 -31.08 -32.47 -31.68
C LYS A 23 -30.13 -33.67 -31.66
N ASP A 24 -28.85 -33.41 -31.41
CA ASP A 24 -27.77 -34.39 -31.23
C ASP A 24 -27.64 -34.89 -29.78
N GLY A 25 -28.50 -34.42 -28.87
CA GLY A 25 -28.48 -34.79 -27.46
C GLY A 25 -27.44 -34.03 -26.61
N LEU A 26 -26.71 -33.06 -27.19
CA LEU A 26 -25.64 -32.33 -26.49
C LEU A 26 -26.10 -30.95 -25.97
N PRO A 27 -25.68 -30.54 -24.75
CA PRO A 27 -25.96 -29.21 -24.23
C PRO A 27 -24.90 -28.20 -24.68
N HIS A 28 -24.99 -27.75 -25.94
CA HIS A 28 -23.99 -26.89 -26.59
C HIS A 28 -23.67 -25.62 -25.81
N ASP A 29 -24.68 -24.95 -25.27
CA ASP A 29 -24.50 -23.70 -24.52
C ASP A 29 -23.73 -23.93 -23.20
N TRP A 30 -24.00 -25.05 -22.51
CA TRP A 30 -23.25 -25.46 -21.32
C TRP A 30 -21.80 -25.82 -21.64
N VAL A 31 -21.58 -26.59 -22.71
CA VAL A 31 -20.23 -26.96 -23.18
C VAL A 31 -19.43 -25.70 -23.52
N LYS A 32 -20.05 -24.73 -24.18
CA LYS A 32 -19.42 -23.44 -24.48
C LYS A 32 -19.04 -22.71 -23.19
N LYS A 33 -19.97 -22.58 -22.22
CA LYS A 33 -19.72 -21.92 -20.93
C LYS A 33 -18.58 -22.59 -20.15
N MET A 34 -18.59 -23.92 -20.09
CA MET A 34 -17.54 -24.72 -19.44
C MET A 34 -16.18 -24.50 -20.12
N LYS A 35 -16.09 -24.60 -21.46
CA LYS A 35 -14.84 -24.37 -22.19
C LYS A 35 -14.32 -22.95 -22.01
N THR A 36 -15.21 -21.96 -22.08
CA THR A 36 -14.84 -20.57 -21.79
C THR A 36 -14.30 -20.43 -20.38
N SER A 37 -14.94 -21.03 -19.38
CA SER A 37 -14.48 -21.01 -17.99
C SER A 37 -13.08 -21.62 -17.84
N ILE A 38 -12.82 -22.77 -18.46
CA ILE A 38 -11.48 -23.39 -18.43
C ILE A 38 -10.45 -22.46 -19.08
N ALA A 39 -10.77 -21.90 -20.25
CA ALA A 39 -9.85 -21.04 -20.99
C ALA A 39 -9.54 -19.72 -20.28
N THR A 40 -10.51 -19.12 -19.59
CA THR A 40 -10.34 -17.82 -18.93
C THR A 40 -9.88 -17.94 -17.48
N LEU A 41 -10.38 -18.92 -16.72
CA LEU A 41 -10.06 -19.07 -15.30
C LEU A 41 -8.87 -19.99 -15.07
N GLY A 42 -8.67 -21.03 -15.88
CA GLY A 42 -7.58 -21.99 -15.72
C GLY A 42 -6.19 -21.33 -15.61
N PRO A 43 -5.84 -20.34 -16.45
CA PRO A 43 -4.56 -19.63 -16.31
C PRO A 43 -4.48 -18.71 -15.08
N VAL A 44 -5.62 -18.18 -14.62
CA VAL A 44 -5.67 -17.17 -13.56
C VAL A 44 -5.76 -17.81 -12.18
N PHE A 45 -6.61 -18.83 -12.02
CA PHE A 45 -6.94 -19.52 -10.77
C PHE A 45 -6.37 -20.94 -10.80
N ASN A 46 -5.04 -21.03 -10.74
CA ASN A 46 -4.31 -22.29 -10.74
C ASN A 46 -3.33 -22.34 -9.57
N THR A 47 -3.37 -23.43 -8.81
CA THR A 47 -2.46 -23.65 -7.68
C THR A 47 -0.99 -23.66 -8.11
N ASN A 48 -0.66 -24.15 -9.31
CA ASN A 48 0.72 -24.10 -9.82
C ASN A 48 1.21 -22.65 -9.98
N ARG A 49 0.38 -21.78 -10.59
CA ARG A 49 0.67 -20.34 -10.69
C ARG A 49 0.78 -19.73 -9.30
N GLN A 50 -0.18 -19.99 -8.41
CA GLN A 50 -0.19 -19.45 -7.05
C GLN A 50 1.09 -19.83 -6.28
N VAL A 51 1.49 -21.11 -6.30
CA VAL A 51 2.70 -21.59 -5.59
C VAL A 51 3.95 -20.95 -6.18
N MET A 52 4.04 -20.83 -7.50
CA MET A 52 5.15 -20.15 -8.17
C MET A 52 5.22 -18.67 -7.79
N GLU A 53 4.12 -17.93 -7.92
CA GLU A 53 4.05 -16.51 -7.55
C GLU A 53 4.38 -16.29 -6.06
N TYR A 54 3.86 -17.12 -5.16
CA TYR A 54 4.18 -17.00 -3.73
C TYR A 54 5.66 -17.27 -3.44
N THR A 55 6.22 -18.26 -4.13
CA THR A 55 7.64 -18.61 -3.99
C THR A 55 8.53 -17.47 -4.48
N GLU A 56 8.25 -16.90 -5.65
CA GLU A 56 9.03 -15.82 -6.23
C GLU A 56 8.84 -14.49 -5.49
N MET A 57 7.61 -14.15 -5.11
CA MET A 57 7.28 -12.83 -4.55
C MET A 57 7.49 -12.73 -3.04
N PHE A 58 7.40 -13.85 -2.30
CA PHE A 58 7.47 -13.81 -0.83
C PHE A 58 8.56 -14.72 -0.26
N TYR A 59 8.58 -16.01 -0.60
CA TYR A 59 9.51 -16.94 0.07
C TYR A 59 10.97 -16.70 -0.32
N LYS A 60 11.27 -16.48 -1.60
CA LYS A 60 12.64 -16.15 -2.04
C LYS A 60 13.13 -14.83 -1.44
N PRO A 61 12.41 -13.69 -1.55
CA PRO A 61 12.80 -12.45 -0.88
C PRO A 61 12.99 -12.61 0.62
N ALA A 62 12.10 -13.34 1.30
CA ALA A 62 12.24 -13.62 2.73
C ALA A 62 13.50 -14.42 3.06
N GLY A 63 13.87 -15.40 2.24
CA GLY A 63 15.12 -16.16 2.40
C GLY A 63 16.37 -15.30 2.18
N ILE A 64 16.35 -14.40 1.18
CA ILE A 64 17.42 -13.42 0.94
C ILE A 64 17.55 -12.47 2.13
N ASP A 65 16.43 -11.96 2.65
CA ASP A 65 16.43 -11.09 3.81
C ASP A 65 16.89 -11.79 5.08
N TYR A 66 16.51 -13.07 5.26
CA TYR A 66 17.01 -13.89 6.35
C TYR A 66 18.53 -13.95 6.30
N ALA A 67 19.12 -14.36 5.17
CA ALA A 67 20.57 -14.43 5.01
C ALA A 67 21.25 -13.07 5.24
N ARG A 68 20.67 -11.98 4.71
CA ARG A 68 21.16 -10.60 4.90
C ARG A 68 21.17 -10.17 6.36
N LEU A 69 20.16 -10.55 7.13
CA LEU A 69 20.02 -10.21 8.54
C LEU A 69 20.90 -11.08 9.46
N THR A 70 21.11 -12.35 9.11
CA THR A 70 21.87 -13.29 9.95
C THR A 70 23.37 -13.35 9.64
N GLY A 71 23.82 -12.84 8.49
CA GLY A 71 25.20 -12.97 8.01
C GLY A 71 26.29 -12.41 8.94
N ASP A 72 25.94 -11.44 9.80
CA ASP A 72 26.87 -10.73 10.69
C ASP A 72 26.60 -11.09 12.17
N GLY A 73 26.60 -12.37 12.53
CA GLY A 73 26.47 -12.80 13.94
C GLY A 73 25.17 -12.38 14.65
N LEU A 74 24.09 -12.17 13.88
CA LEU A 74 22.79 -11.68 14.35
C LEU A 74 22.78 -10.24 14.90
N ASP A 75 23.72 -9.38 14.51
CA ASP A 75 23.76 -8.01 15.03
C ASP A 75 22.63 -7.12 14.48
N LYS A 76 22.29 -7.26 13.19
CA LYS A 76 21.15 -6.56 12.56
C LYS A 76 19.81 -6.84 13.28
N PRO A 77 19.38 -8.10 13.50
CA PRO A 77 18.13 -8.37 14.21
C PRO A 77 18.14 -7.89 15.67
N LYS A 78 19.29 -7.93 16.37
CA LYS A 78 19.41 -7.32 17.71
C LYS A 78 19.19 -5.81 17.67
N ASN A 79 19.79 -5.13 16.69
CA ASN A 79 19.62 -3.69 16.49
C ASN A 79 18.16 -3.34 16.14
N ILE A 80 17.51 -4.12 15.27
CA ILE A 80 16.08 -3.98 14.96
C ILE A 80 15.24 -4.16 16.23
N SER A 81 15.55 -5.14 17.10
CA SER A 81 14.81 -5.34 18.36
C SER A 81 14.91 -4.12 19.28
N LYS A 82 16.12 -3.63 19.52
CA LYS A 82 16.36 -2.41 20.32
C LYS A 82 15.66 -1.19 19.72
N TRP A 83 15.69 -1.06 18.40
CA TRP A 83 14.98 0.00 17.69
C TRP A 83 13.47 -0.11 17.89
N LYS A 84 12.87 -1.31 17.78
CA LYS A 84 11.42 -1.50 18.04
C LYS A 84 11.03 -1.09 19.46
N GLU A 85 11.82 -1.45 20.47
CA GLU A 85 11.60 -1.04 21.86
C GLU A 85 11.72 0.49 22.03
N LYS A 86 12.72 1.11 21.41
CA LYS A 86 12.91 2.55 21.38
C LYS A 86 11.72 3.26 20.72
N ILE A 87 11.25 2.77 19.57
CA ILE A 87 10.07 3.31 18.88
C ILE A 87 8.85 3.20 19.78
N ALA A 88 8.57 2.02 20.35
CA ALA A 88 7.40 1.81 21.21
C ALA A 88 7.37 2.76 22.42
N SER A 89 8.53 3.02 23.05
CA SER A 89 8.61 3.93 24.20
C SER A 89 8.48 5.41 23.84
N LYS A 90 8.94 5.83 22.65
CA LYS A 90 8.95 7.24 22.23
C LYS A 90 7.77 7.66 21.35
N TRP A 91 7.07 6.71 20.72
CA TRP A 91 6.06 7.01 19.69
C TRP A 91 4.92 7.92 20.18
N GLY A 92 4.54 7.79 21.46
CA GLY A 92 3.48 8.61 22.06
C GLY A 92 3.77 10.11 22.06
N ALA A 93 5.05 10.51 22.02
CA ALA A 93 5.48 11.90 21.98
C ALA A 93 5.54 12.48 20.56
N ILE A 94 5.44 11.65 19.51
CA ILE A 94 5.53 12.11 18.12
C ILE A 94 4.22 12.74 17.67
N ARG A 95 4.31 13.93 17.09
CA ARG A 95 3.18 14.68 16.55
C ARG A 95 3.60 15.46 15.31
N ILE A 96 2.67 15.62 14.37
CA ILE A 96 2.83 16.56 13.27
C ILE A 96 2.21 17.88 13.74
N ASN A 97 3.02 18.92 13.94
CA ASN A 97 2.59 20.20 14.50
C ASN A 97 1.90 21.08 13.46
N SER A 98 2.40 21.04 12.22
CA SER A 98 1.82 21.81 11.12
C SER A 98 2.16 21.18 9.78
N VAL A 99 1.27 21.40 8.81
CA VAL A 99 1.49 21.10 7.39
C VAL A 99 1.11 22.35 6.59
N ASN A 100 2.00 22.80 5.73
CA ASN A 100 1.81 23.98 4.89
C ASN A 100 2.25 23.67 3.46
N SER A 101 1.77 24.44 2.49
CA SER A 101 2.25 24.33 1.10
C SER A 101 2.44 25.69 0.46
N ASP A 102 3.41 25.79 -0.44
CA ASP A 102 3.60 27.00 -1.23
C ASP A 102 2.47 27.11 -2.26
N ASN A 103 1.62 28.12 -2.12
CA ASN A 103 0.65 28.58 -3.12
C ASN A 103 -0.51 27.61 -3.41
N SER A 104 -1.57 27.70 -2.61
CA SER A 104 -2.75 26.80 -2.59
C SER A 104 -3.80 27.05 -3.67
N ALA A 105 -3.71 28.11 -4.48
CA ALA A 105 -4.85 28.54 -5.30
C ALA A 105 -4.94 27.89 -6.70
N SER A 106 -3.82 27.55 -7.35
CA SER A 106 -3.84 26.85 -8.64
C SER A 106 -2.46 26.31 -9.04
N VAL A 107 -2.28 24.99 -8.94
CA VAL A 107 -1.11 24.30 -9.50
C VAL A 107 -1.51 23.78 -10.88
N LYS A 108 -0.79 24.18 -11.93
CA LYS A 108 -1.01 23.66 -13.29
C LYS A 108 -0.62 22.18 -13.36
N VAL A 109 -1.25 21.42 -14.25
CA VAL A 109 -0.81 20.04 -14.56
C VAL A 109 0.65 20.05 -15.00
N GLY A 110 1.48 19.21 -14.37
CA GLY A 110 2.94 19.21 -14.57
C GLY A 110 3.71 20.23 -13.74
N GLY A 111 3.03 21.08 -12.96
CA GLY A 111 3.65 21.91 -11.93
C GLY A 111 4.05 21.10 -10.69
N SER A 112 4.79 21.71 -9.78
CA SER A 112 5.17 21.13 -8.50
C SER A 112 4.51 21.91 -7.36
N LEU A 113 3.91 21.18 -6.41
CA LEU A 113 3.43 21.73 -5.14
C LEU A 113 4.42 21.33 -4.05
N LYS A 114 5.07 22.32 -3.45
CA LYS A 114 5.93 22.10 -2.29
C LYS A 114 5.07 22.01 -1.03
N VAL A 115 5.33 21.00 -0.22
CA VAL A 115 4.68 20.79 1.07
C VAL A 115 5.75 20.74 2.15
N TYR A 116 5.46 21.42 3.25
CA TYR A 116 6.29 21.51 4.43
C TYR A 116 5.55 20.92 5.61
N ALA A 117 6.22 20.12 6.42
CA ALA A 117 5.68 19.61 7.67
C ALA A 117 6.66 19.85 8.81
N GLU A 118 6.15 20.30 9.95
CA GLU A 118 6.92 20.32 11.20
C GLU A 118 6.50 19.13 12.06
N VAL A 119 7.47 18.30 12.43
CA VAL A 119 7.25 17.07 13.22
C VAL A 119 8.02 17.18 14.53
N GLU A 120 7.31 17.04 15.64
CA GLU A 120 7.90 16.81 16.95
C GLU A 120 8.37 15.35 17.01
N SER A 121 9.68 15.11 17.12
CA SER A 121 10.27 13.79 16.91
C SER A 121 10.22 12.87 18.13
N GLY A 122 9.81 13.38 19.30
CA GLY A 122 9.84 12.62 20.56
C GLY A 122 11.25 12.16 20.96
N GLY A 123 12.29 12.85 20.48
CA GLY A 123 13.69 12.47 20.68
C GLY A 123 14.15 11.31 19.80
N LEU A 124 13.48 11.07 18.67
CA LEU A 124 14.00 10.25 17.57
C LEU A 124 14.76 11.11 16.55
N ASN A 125 15.69 10.49 15.85
CA ASN A 125 16.43 11.14 14.76
C ASN A 125 15.60 11.15 13.47
N ALA A 126 15.96 12.02 12.54
CA ALA A 126 15.23 12.15 11.27
C ALA A 126 15.27 10.86 10.44
N GLU A 127 16.37 10.11 10.48
CA GLU A 127 16.56 8.86 9.75
C GLU A 127 15.71 7.71 10.29
N GLU A 128 15.25 7.83 11.55
CA GLU A 128 14.36 6.87 12.20
C GLU A 128 12.88 7.14 11.87
N LEU A 129 12.60 8.19 11.08
CA LEU A 129 11.26 8.63 10.71
C LEU A 129 11.13 8.71 9.19
N LEU A 130 10.16 7.97 8.65
CA LEU A 130 9.69 8.14 7.30
C LEU A 130 8.48 9.09 7.32
N VAL A 131 8.68 10.30 6.81
CA VAL A 131 7.61 11.28 6.62
C VAL A 131 7.19 11.28 5.17
N GLU A 132 5.89 11.09 4.92
CA GLU A 132 5.33 11.01 3.58
C GLU A 132 4.15 11.97 3.43
N ILE A 133 4.07 12.63 2.27
CA ILE A 133 2.84 13.23 1.79
C ILE A 133 1.99 12.12 1.19
N TYR A 134 0.75 11.98 1.65
CA TYR A 134 -0.25 11.10 1.09
C TYR A 134 -1.26 11.94 0.32
N ALA A 135 -1.25 11.84 -1.01
CA ALA A 135 -2.07 12.68 -1.87
C ALA A 135 -2.90 11.83 -2.82
N GLY A 136 -4.10 12.32 -3.11
CA GLY A 136 -5.00 11.73 -4.10
C GLY A 136 -5.91 12.79 -4.70
N TYR A 137 -6.67 12.37 -5.70
CA TYR A 137 -7.56 13.25 -6.43
C TYR A 137 -8.98 13.12 -5.92
N ASP A 138 -9.60 14.26 -5.66
CA ASP A 138 -11.03 14.31 -5.43
C ASP A 138 -11.76 14.24 -6.78
N ARG A 139 -12.56 13.20 -6.96
CA ARG A 139 -13.40 12.98 -8.14
C ARG A 139 -14.89 13.11 -7.85
N GLY A 140 -15.26 13.59 -6.67
CA GLY A 140 -16.65 13.69 -6.22
C GLY A 140 -17.22 12.43 -5.58
N ASP A 141 -16.40 11.40 -5.35
CA ASP A 141 -16.74 10.18 -4.61
C ASP A 141 -16.25 10.29 -3.15
N GLU A 142 -16.72 9.41 -2.26
CA GLU A 142 -16.29 9.36 -0.85
C GLU A 142 -14.78 9.03 -0.66
N THR A 143 -14.09 8.59 -1.72
CA THR A 143 -12.70 8.17 -1.67
C THR A 143 -11.84 8.91 -2.68
N LEU A 144 -10.59 9.20 -2.31
CA LEU A 144 -9.61 9.75 -3.23
C LEU A 144 -9.21 8.73 -4.29
N ALA A 145 -9.18 9.16 -5.55
CA ALA A 145 -8.65 8.37 -6.66
C ALA A 145 -7.13 8.59 -6.83
N ASP A 146 -6.46 7.64 -7.50
CA ASP A 146 -5.03 7.74 -7.89
C ASP A 146 -4.08 8.11 -6.74
N ILE A 147 -4.30 7.51 -5.58
CA ILE A 147 -3.54 7.76 -4.36
C ILE A 147 -2.05 7.45 -4.56
N LYS A 148 -1.19 8.41 -4.20
CA LYS A 148 0.27 8.27 -4.21
C LYS A 148 0.86 8.79 -2.90
N SER A 149 2.02 8.25 -2.54
CA SER A 149 2.80 8.72 -1.40
C SER A 149 4.15 9.27 -1.86
N PHE A 150 4.55 10.42 -1.33
CA PHE A 150 5.79 11.12 -1.67
C PHE A 150 6.63 11.30 -0.41
N ALA A 151 7.84 10.72 -0.37
CA ALA A 151 8.73 10.87 0.77
C ALA A 151 9.20 12.32 0.91
N MET A 152 9.21 12.82 2.15
CA MET A 152 9.70 14.14 2.50
C MET A 152 11.13 14.04 3.06
N LYS A 153 11.95 15.06 2.85
CA LYS A 153 13.33 15.15 3.35
C LYS A 153 13.39 16.12 4.53
N ALA A 154 14.10 15.73 5.59
CA ALA A 154 14.38 16.64 6.69
C ALA A 154 15.30 17.77 6.19
N VAL A 155 14.95 19.01 6.49
CA VAL A 155 15.69 20.22 6.07
C VAL A 155 16.27 21.01 7.24
N SER A 156 15.68 20.87 8.43
CA SER A 156 16.21 21.46 9.68
C SER A 156 15.74 20.68 10.90
N ASN A 157 16.47 20.77 12.00
CA ASN A 157 16.09 20.22 13.29
C ASN A 157 16.37 21.27 14.37
N ASP A 158 15.32 21.71 15.07
CA ASP A 158 15.40 22.61 16.20
C ASP A 158 14.92 21.87 17.47
N HIS A 159 15.87 21.35 18.25
CA HIS A 159 15.61 20.67 19.53
C HIS A 159 14.53 19.57 19.50
N GLY A 160 14.43 18.80 18.40
CA GLY A 160 13.42 17.74 18.24
C GLY A 160 12.23 18.14 17.35
N LYS A 161 12.10 19.42 17.00
CA LYS A 161 11.17 19.90 15.97
C LYS A 161 11.86 19.87 14.63
N ILE A 162 11.57 18.83 13.86
CA ILE A 162 12.19 18.58 12.56
C ILE A 162 11.26 19.12 11.48
N LYS A 163 11.80 19.97 10.60
CA LYS A 163 11.09 20.42 9.41
C LYS A 163 11.40 19.48 8.25
N TYR A 164 10.36 19.07 7.56
CA TYR A 164 10.41 18.22 6.37
C TYR A 164 9.88 18.97 5.16
N GLU A 165 10.51 18.79 4.01
CA GLU A 165 10.07 19.30 2.71
C GLU A 165 9.82 18.13 1.76
N GLY A 166 8.69 18.16 1.06
CA GLY A 166 8.37 17.22 0.00
C GLY A 166 7.69 17.93 -1.17
N VAL A 167 7.61 17.24 -2.30
CA VAL A 167 7.04 17.79 -3.53
C VAL A 167 6.02 16.83 -4.09
N ILE A 168 4.82 17.33 -4.36
CA ILE A 168 3.80 16.65 -5.15
C ILE A 168 3.90 17.13 -6.59
N THR A 169 3.88 16.20 -7.54
CA THR A 169 3.79 16.51 -8.97
C THR A 169 2.46 15.98 -9.51
N PRO A 170 1.41 16.82 -9.62
CA PRO A 170 0.11 16.38 -10.14
C PRO A 170 0.24 15.89 -11.59
N SER A 171 -0.18 14.66 -11.84
CA SER A 171 -0.16 14.02 -13.16
C SER A 171 -1.41 14.29 -14.01
N THR A 172 -2.49 14.78 -13.40
CA THR A 172 -3.79 15.03 -14.05
C THR A 172 -4.45 16.29 -13.51
N SER A 173 -5.39 16.85 -14.29
CA SER A 173 -6.25 17.95 -13.85
C SER A 173 -7.25 17.47 -12.80
N GLY A 174 -7.49 18.29 -11.77
CA GLY A 174 -8.47 18.01 -10.71
C GLY A 174 -8.02 18.59 -9.37
N SER A 175 -8.93 18.59 -8.39
CA SER A 175 -8.59 18.98 -7.02
C SER A 175 -7.74 17.89 -6.37
N VAL A 176 -6.54 18.27 -5.91
CA VAL A 176 -5.62 17.38 -5.19
C VAL A 176 -5.80 17.61 -3.70
N ASN A 177 -6.24 16.58 -3.00
CA ASN A 177 -6.27 16.58 -1.54
C ASN A 177 -5.07 15.80 -1.02
N TYR A 178 -4.45 16.29 0.04
CA TYR A 178 -3.30 15.64 0.64
C TYR A 178 -3.29 15.78 2.16
N SER A 179 -2.65 14.83 2.82
CA SER A 179 -2.27 14.89 4.24
C SER A 179 -0.82 14.41 4.38
N VAL A 180 -0.21 14.63 5.54
CA VAL A 180 1.13 14.13 5.85
C VAL A 180 1.01 13.05 6.92
N ARG A 181 1.84 12.01 6.79
CA ARG A 181 1.99 10.96 7.80
C ARG A 181 3.44 10.76 8.19
N VAL A 182 3.64 10.29 9.42
CA VAL A 182 4.93 9.85 9.96
C VAL A 182 4.84 8.37 10.33
N MET A 183 5.84 7.59 9.92
CA MET A 183 6.03 6.18 10.26
C MET A 183 7.48 5.95 10.72
N PRO A 184 7.76 4.90 11.51
CA PRO A 184 9.14 4.52 11.81
C PRO A 184 9.90 4.09 10.56
N SER A 185 11.20 4.37 10.52
CA SER A 185 12.11 3.93 9.48
C SER A 185 13.34 3.26 10.09
N HIS A 186 13.83 2.20 9.45
CA HIS A 186 15.07 1.53 9.81
C HIS A 186 15.72 0.94 8.55
N PRO A 187 17.03 1.11 8.33
CA PRO A 187 17.70 0.69 7.10
C PRO A 187 17.59 -0.82 6.84
N ASP A 188 17.55 -1.64 7.89
CA ASP A 188 17.41 -3.10 7.77
C ASP A 188 15.96 -3.62 7.71
N VAL A 189 14.94 -2.75 7.77
CA VAL A 189 13.52 -3.14 7.73
C VAL A 189 12.92 -2.74 6.39
N ASN A 190 12.71 -3.73 5.51
CA ASN A 190 12.26 -3.51 4.14
C ASN A 190 10.76 -3.23 3.98
N PHE A 191 9.97 -3.35 5.07
CA PHE A 191 8.53 -3.11 5.05
C PHE A 191 8.19 -1.90 5.90
N LYS A 192 7.79 -0.80 5.24
CA LYS A 192 7.58 0.52 5.87
C LYS A 192 6.49 0.57 6.94
N PHE A 193 5.61 -0.44 7.01
CA PHE A 193 4.57 -0.50 8.03
C PHE A 193 4.97 -1.33 9.26
N ILE A 194 6.21 -1.84 9.35
CA ILE A 194 6.74 -2.39 10.60
C ILE A 194 7.33 -1.25 11.43
N PRO A 195 6.99 -1.11 12.73
CA PRO A 195 6.29 -2.06 13.59
C PRO A 195 4.79 -1.80 13.79
N GLY A 196 4.12 -1.14 12.83
CA GLY A 196 2.67 -0.92 12.87
C GLY A 196 2.27 0.45 13.40
N TYR A 197 3.22 1.38 13.48
CA TYR A 197 2.97 2.73 13.97
C TYR A 197 2.81 3.73 12.83
N ILE A 198 1.80 4.59 12.95
CA ILE A 198 1.53 5.68 12.03
C ILE A 198 0.93 6.86 12.78
N LYS A 199 1.31 8.07 12.42
CA LYS A 199 0.68 9.32 12.85
C LYS A 199 0.28 10.11 11.61
N TRP A 200 -0.94 10.62 11.60
CA TRP A 200 -1.45 11.49 10.55
C TRP A 200 -1.53 12.91 11.07
N PHE A 201 -1.39 13.88 10.16
CA PHE A 201 -1.77 15.25 10.45
C PHE A 201 -3.30 15.31 10.48
N GLU A 202 -3.83 15.71 11.64
CA GLU A 202 -5.27 15.92 11.88
C GLU A 202 -5.69 17.32 11.47
#